data_AF-A0A0D1VBX8-F1
#
_entry.id   AF-A0A0D1VBX8-F1
#
_cell.length_a   1.000
_cell.length_b   1.000
_cell.length_c   1.000
_cell.angle_alpha   90.00
_cell.angle_beta   90.00
_cell.angle_gamma   90.00
#
_symmetry.space_group_name_H-M   'P 1'
#
loop_
_entity.id
_entity.type
_entity.pdbx_description
1 polymer ?
#
loop_
_entity_poly.entity_id
_entity_poly.type
_entity_poly.pdbx_seq_one_letter_code
_entity_poly.pdbx_strand_id
1 'polypeptide(L)'
;MQITIYGTQAAETMDVHLDRPHTVGAILEILLTIHPWFFQALPPERDQSTLETVLSIRTTANAPLAIDDTVTNETNLEIHFHDMI
;
A
#
# COMPACT_ATOMS: atom_id res chain seq x y z
N MET A 1 10.84 4.46 6.07
CA MET A 1 9.36 4.37 6.09
C MET A 1 8.96 2.96 6.45
N GLN A 2 8.12 2.79 7.46
CA GLN A 2 7.54 1.49 7.78
C GLN A 2 6.21 1.33 7.02
N ILE A 3 6.01 0.18 6.38
CA ILE A 3 4.77 -0.17 5.68
C ILE A 3 4.22 -1.44 6.32
N THR A 4 2.97 -1.42 6.75
CA THR A 4 2.23 -2.61 7.19
C THR A 4 1.12 -2.94 6.22
N ILE A 5 1.13 -4.14 5.66
CA ILE A 5 0.09 -4.67 4.78
C ILE A 5 -0.75 -5.65 5.59
N TYR A 6 -2.03 -5.35 5.75
CA TYR A 6 -2.98 -6.18 6.48
C TYR A 6 -3.73 -7.08 5.49
N GLY A 7 -3.28 -8.33 5.36
CA GLY A 7 -4.00 -9.37 4.64
C GLY A 7 -5.16 -9.96 5.46
N THR A 8 -5.92 -10.88 4.84
CA THR A 8 -7.08 -11.53 5.48
C THR A 8 -6.71 -12.45 6.64
N GLN A 9 -5.53 -13.07 6.60
CA GLN A 9 -5.08 -14.05 7.61
C GLN A 9 -3.83 -13.61 8.38
N ALA A 10 -3.05 -12.69 7.83
CA ALA A 10 -1.79 -12.22 8.41
C ALA A 10 -1.54 -10.77 8.04
N ALA A 11 -0.82 -10.06 8.90
CA ALA A 11 -0.25 -8.76 8.61
C ALA A 11 1.26 -8.90 8.44
N GLU A 12 1.82 -8.13 7.51
CA GLU A 12 3.24 -8.08 7.25
C GLU A 12 3.74 -6.64 7.34
N THR A 13 4.84 -6.44 8.08
CA THR A 13 5.48 -5.14 8.24
C THR A 13 6.86 -5.17 7.63
N MET A 14 7.18 -4.15 6.84
CA MET A 14 8.48 -4.01 6.18
C MET A 14 8.99 -2.58 6.28
N ASP A 15 10.32 -2.45 6.25
CA ASP A 15 10.99 -1.16 6.19
C ASP A 15 11.42 -0.86 4.75
N VAL A 16 10.93 0.25 4.21
CA VAL A 16 11.30 0.79 2.90
C VAL A 16 12.09 2.07 3.10
N HIS A 17 13.26 2.14 2.46
CA HIS A 17 14.06 3.36 2.40
C HIS A 17 13.93 4.00 1.03
N LEU A 18 13.45 5.23 1.01
CA LEU A 18 13.27 6.02 -0.20
C LEU A 18 14.46 6.97 -0.39
N ASP A 19 14.99 7.03 -1.61
CA ASP A 19 16.03 7.97 -2.01
C ASP A 19 15.53 9.42 -2.12
N ARG A 20 14.23 9.58 -2.40
CA ARG A 20 13.50 10.84 -2.50
C ARG A 20 12.02 10.63 -2.15
N PRO A 21 11.21 11.67 -1.98
CA PRO A 21 9.75 11.50 -1.86
C PRO A 21 9.17 10.82 -3.10
N HIS A 22 8.17 9.94 -2.89
CA HIS A 22 7.46 9.20 -3.94
C HIS A 22 5.96 9.28 -3.72
N THR A 23 5.16 9.01 -4.75
CA THR A 23 3.71 8.90 -4.57
C THR A 23 3.34 7.57 -3.93
N VAL A 24 2.20 7.50 -3.25
CA VAL A 24 1.65 6.23 -2.74
C VAL A 24 1.53 5.19 -3.86
N GLY A 25 1.10 5.59 -5.06
CA GLY A 25 1.04 4.70 -6.22
C GLY A 25 2.39 4.06 -6.58
N ALA A 26 3.47 4.85 -6.60
CA ALA A 26 4.80 4.31 -6.84
C ALA A 26 5.23 3.33 -5.74
N ILE A 27 4.83 3.56 -4.49
CA ILE A 27 5.07 2.61 -3.40
C ILE A 27 4.31 1.30 -3.65
N LEU A 28 3.04 1.36 -4.08
CA LEU A 28 2.25 0.18 -4.43
C LEU A 28 2.89 -0.63 -5.57
N GLU A 29 3.42 0.02 -6.61
CA GLU A 29 4.13 -0.66 -7.70
C GLU A 29 5.39 -1.39 -7.22
N ILE A 30 6.15 -0.79 -6.31
CA ILE A 30 7.29 -1.44 -5.67
C ILE A 30 6.82 -2.67 -4.90
N LEU A 31 5.77 -2.54 -4.08
CA LEU A 31 5.19 -3.64 -3.31
C LEU A 31 4.70 -4.78 -4.22
N LEU A 32 4.01 -4.46 -5.32
CA LEU A 32 3.58 -5.45 -6.32
C LEU A 32 4.75 -6.25 -6.90
N THR A 33 5.93 -5.64 -6.98
CA THR A 33 7.13 -6.27 -7.55
C THR A 33 7.84 -7.17 -6.53
N ILE A 34 7.90 -6.76 -5.26
CA ILE A 34 8.66 -7.46 -4.23
C ILE A 34 7.81 -8.42 -3.38
N HIS A 35 6.49 -8.33 -3.50
CA HIS A 35 5.54 -8.98 -2.60
C HIS A 35 4.57 -9.91 -3.34
N PRO A 36 4.93 -11.19 -3.55
CA PRO A 36 4.14 -12.12 -4.36
C PRO A 36 2.69 -12.29 -3.89
N TRP A 37 2.44 -12.34 -2.57
CA TRP A 37 1.08 -12.51 -2.05
C TRP A 37 0.22 -11.24 -2.19
N PHE A 38 0.81 -10.05 -2.04
CA PHE A 38 0.11 -8.78 -2.28
C PHE A 38 -0.35 -8.70 -3.74
N PHE A 39 0.51 -9.10 -4.68
CA PHE A 39 0.18 -9.20 -6.10
C PHE A 39 -0.96 -10.18 -6.38
N GLN A 40 -0.99 -11.32 -5.68
CA GLN A 40 -2.02 -12.36 -5.82
C GLN A 40 -3.36 -11.97 -5.19
N ALA A 41 -3.35 -11.16 -4.14
CA ALA A 41 -4.56 -10.69 -3.45
C ALA A 41 -5.31 -9.59 -4.22
N LEU A 42 -4.65 -8.95 -5.18
CA LEU A 42 -5.25 -7.90 -5.99
C LEU A 42 -5.90 -8.45 -7.27
N PRO A 43 -7.00 -7.83 -7.75
CA PRO A 43 -7.61 -8.18 -9.02
C PRO A 43 -6.63 -8.04 -10.21
N PRO A 44 -6.92 -8.69 -11.35
CA PRO A 44 -6.10 -8.59 -12.56
C PRO A 44 -5.98 -7.14 -13.07
N GLU A 45 -7.08 -6.40 -13.01
CA GLU A 45 -7.12 -4.96 -13.27
C GLU A 45 -6.47 -4.21 -12.10
N ARG A 46 -5.44 -3.40 -12.40
CA ARG A 46 -4.66 -2.68 -11.38
C ARG A 46 -4.45 -1.21 -11.74
N ASP A 47 -5.37 -0.65 -12.50
CA ASP A 47 -5.41 0.80 -12.65
C ASP A 47 -5.73 1.47 -11.30
N GLN A 48 -5.41 2.77 -11.20
CA GLN A 48 -5.61 3.57 -9.99
C GLN A 48 -7.03 3.43 -9.41
N SER A 49 -8.05 3.51 -10.26
CA SER A 49 -9.44 3.46 -9.81
C SER A 49 -9.79 2.10 -9.20
N THR A 50 -9.32 1.01 -9.83
CA THR A 50 -9.49 -0.34 -9.29
C THR A 50 -8.77 -0.50 -7.95
N LEU A 51 -7.52 -0.02 -7.84
CA LEU A 51 -6.76 -0.10 -6.58
C LEU A 51 -7.44 0.66 -5.45
N GLU A 52 -7.94 1.87 -5.70
CA GLU A 52 -8.69 2.67 -4.71
C GLU A 52 -10.01 1.99 -4.29
N THR A 53 -10.61 1.14 -5.15
CA THR A 53 -11.80 0.38 -4.77
C THR A 53 -11.53 -0.82 -3.88
N VAL A 54 -10.33 -1.40 -3.93
CA VAL A 54 -9.99 -2.64 -3.21
C VAL A 54 -9.04 -2.41 -2.04
N LEU A 55 -8.34 -1.28 -2.00
CA LEU A 55 -7.39 -0.91 -0.96
C LEU A 55 -7.82 0.36 -0.22
N SER A 56 -7.64 0.34 1.10
CA SER A 56 -7.58 1.52 1.94
C SER A 56 -6.13 1.76 2.33
N ILE A 57 -5.60 2.96 2.06
CA ILE A 57 -4.25 3.36 2.42
C ILE A 57 -4.33 4.53 3.38
N ARG A 58 -3.63 4.41 4.50
CA ARG A 58 -3.65 5.42 5.55
C ARG A 58 -2.33 5.48 6.29
N THR A 59 -2.11 6.56 7.02
CA THR A 59 -1.02 6.63 7.99
C THR A 59 -1.38 5.87 9.27
N THR A 60 -0.38 5.58 10.12
CA THR A 60 -0.61 5.00 11.46
C THR A 60 -1.44 5.89 12.40
N ALA A 61 -1.66 7.16 12.03
CA ALA A 61 -2.58 8.07 12.71
C ALA A 61 -4.01 8.01 12.13
N ASN A 62 -4.32 7.01 11.30
CA ASN A 62 -5.59 6.85 10.57
C ASN A 62 -5.93 8.00 9.61
N ALA A 63 -4.96 8.82 9.20
CA ALA A 63 -5.18 9.79 8.13
C ALA A 63 -5.20 9.08 6.76
N PRO A 64 -6.27 9.18 5.96
CA PRO A 64 -6.36 8.54 4.66
C PRO A 64 -5.35 9.17 3.68
N LEU A 65 -4.84 8.35 2.75
CA LEU A 65 -3.93 8.77 1.69
C LEU A 65 -4.47 8.32 0.34
N ALA A 66 -4.44 9.24 -0.63
CA ALA A 66 -4.74 8.95 -2.03
C ALA A 66 -3.51 8.41 -2.76
N ILE A 67 -3.71 7.76 -3.91
CA ILE A 67 -2.62 7.17 -4.71
C ILE A 67 -1.62 8.25 -5.19
N ASP A 68 -2.10 9.47 -5.43
CA ASP A 68 -1.27 10.61 -5.86
C ASP A 68 -0.60 11.36 -4.71
N ASP A 69 -0.92 11.03 -3.45
CA ASP A 69 -0.29 11.68 -2.31
C ASP A 69 1.20 11.34 -2.23
N THR A 70 2.01 12.34 -1.91
CA THR A 70 3.46 12.18 -1.76
C THR A 70 3.80 11.76 -0.34
N VAL A 71 4.62 10.72 -0.22
CA VAL A 71 5.11 10.16 1.03
C VAL A 71 6.62 10.25 1.12
N THR A 72 7.14 10.34 2.35
CA THR A 72 8.57 10.41 2.64
C THR A 72 8.99 9.25 3.52
N ASN A 73 10.28 9.16 3.85
CA ASN A 73 10.79 8.16 4.79
C ASN A 73 10.12 8.21 6.18
N GLU A 74 9.49 9.32 6.54
CA GLU A 74 8.83 9.56 7.83
C GLU A 74 7.35 9.17 7.81
N THR A 75 6.76 8.88 6.64
CA THR A 75 5.34 8.60 6.48
C THR A 75 5.04 7.11 6.64
N ASN A 76 4.80 6.62 7.85
CA ASN A 76 4.45 5.20 8.03
C ASN A 76 3.08 4.88 7.43
N LEU A 77 3.00 3.81 6.64
CA LEU A 77 1.83 3.41 5.87
C LEU A 77 1.17 2.16 6.41
N GLU A 78 -0.15 2.15 6.38
CA GLU A 78 -1.00 0.99 6.58
C GLU A 78 -1.82 0.76 5.30
N ILE A 79 -1.74 -0.44 4.75
CA ILE A 79 -2.48 -0.87 3.57
C ILE A 79 -3.45 -1.96 3.99
N HIS A 80 -4.73 -1.72 3.80
CA HIS A 80 -5.81 -2.64 4.13
C HIS A 80 -6.58 -3.02 2.87
N PHE A 81 -6.99 -4.27 2.75
CA PHE A 81 -7.96 -4.69 1.74
C PHE A 81 -9.37 -4.37 2.24
N HIS A 82 -10.23 -3.78 1.39
CA HIS A 82 -11.57 -3.35 1.81
C HIS A 82 -12.47 -4.51 2.22
N ASP A 83 -12.48 -5.59 1.44
CA ASP A 83 -13.25 -6.82 1.71
C ASP A 83 -12.78 -7.88 0.71
N MET A 84 -11.87 -8.77 1.10
CA MET A 84 -11.80 -10.08 0.43
C MET A 84 -12.66 -11.05 1.26
N ILE A 85 -13.93 -11.13 0.87
CA ILE A 85 -14.88 -12.15 1.35
C ILE A 85 -14.46 -13.52 0.80
#